data_AF-A0A535X6Y6-F1
#
_entry.id   AF-A0A535X6Y6-F1
#
_cell.length_a   1.000
_cell.length_b   1.000
_cell.length_c   1.000
_cell.angle_alpha   90.00
_cell.angle_beta   90.00
_cell.angle_gamma   90.00
#
_symmetry.space_group_name_H-M   'P 1'
#
loop_
_entity.id
_entity.type
_entity.pdbx_description
1 polymer ?
#
loop_
_entity_poly.entity_id
_entity_poly.type
_entity_poly.pdbx_seq_one_letter_code
_entity_poly.pdbx_strand_id
1 'polypeptide(L)'
;MTTSLENASDKPRTRTAVGAALVMLGLALVGNAATPSTLNAQTAPANPSSFTSTVPGQVILRLIPVPEPANLGDFVLDKSVAIQLGKAFFWDEQAGSDGSQACASCHFAAGADVRTRNQVNPGKDSVFQIGHPNSTLSAADFPLHKLADPATASSTVLSDTDDVIGSQGVLDRTFGSGSTPADPSVDRCTLVADPVFNVGGLDVRRVTGRNAPTVINAVFNFRNFWDGRANDTFNGVNPFGPRDTNAHVWKLLEPGFSGDRA
;
A
#
# COMPACT_ATOMS: atom_id res chain seq x y z
N MET A 1 -19.70 63.76 -17.73
CA MET A 1 -20.76 62.73 -17.91
C MET A 1 -20.74 61.86 -16.65
N THR A 2 -21.61 62.10 -15.66
CA THR A 2 -23.01 61.60 -15.55
C THR A 2 -23.01 60.06 -15.42
N THR A 3 -23.46 59.41 -14.34
CA THR A 3 -24.38 59.79 -13.21
C THR A 3 -24.09 58.90 -11.97
N SER A 4 -24.05 59.47 -10.75
CA SER A 4 -25.05 59.37 -9.65
C SER A 4 -25.24 57.96 -9.02
N LEU A 5 -24.86 57.71 -7.75
CA LEU A 5 -25.65 57.82 -6.49
C LEU A 5 -26.86 56.83 -6.43
N GLU A 6 -27.21 56.13 -5.33
CA GLU A 6 -26.89 56.29 -3.89
C GLU A 6 -27.17 54.99 -3.06
N ASN A 7 -27.09 55.07 -1.72
CA ASN A 7 -27.05 53.95 -0.75
C ASN A 7 -28.36 53.79 0.09
N ALA A 8 -28.74 52.55 0.44
CA ALA A 8 -29.74 52.18 1.47
C ALA A 8 -29.76 50.65 1.69
N SER A 9 -30.12 50.06 2.83
CA SER A 9 -30.21 50.52 4.24
C SER A 9 -30.33 49.27 5.15
N ASP A 10 -29.88 49.40 6.38
CA ASP A 10 -29.76 48.36 7.43
C ASP A 10 -31.11 47.90 8.04
N LYS A 11 -31.30 46.58 8.26
CA LYS A 11 -31.82 46.02 9.54
C LYS A 11 -31.95 44.48 9.58
N PRO A 12 -31.66 43.83 10.73
CA PRO A 12 -31.89 42.40 10.96
C PRO A 12 -33.30 42.08 11.51
N ARG A 13 -33.70 40.80 11.43
CA ARG A 13 -34.92 40.29 12.11
C ARG A 13 -34.61 39.10 13.02
N THR A 14 -34.47 39.39 14.31
CA THR A 14 -34.73 38.44 15.40
C THR A 14 -36.21 38.49 15.77
N ARG A 15 -36.86 37.33 15.95
CA ARG A 15 -38.07 37.19 16.79
C ARG A 15 -38.11 35.81 17.44
N THR A 16 -38.50 35.79 18.70
CA THR A 16 -38.45 34.66 19.62
C THR A 16 -39.82 34.00 19.85
N ALA A 17 -39.77 32.68 20.08
CA ALA A 17 -40.66 31.80 20.83
C ALA A 17 -42.12 32.22 21.17
N VAL A 18 -43.08 31.50 20.56
CA VAL A 18 -44.32 30.90 21.14
C VAL A 18 -44.62 29.65 20.28
N GLY A 19 -45.11 28.49 20.74
CA GLY A 19 -45.46 27.96 22.07
C GLY A 19 -45.74 26.44 21.97
N ALA A 20 -46.30 25.77 22.99
CA ALA A 20 -46.57 24.32 22.97
C ALA A 20 -48.07 23.95 23.04
N ALA A 21 -48.47 22.88 22.34
CA ALA A 21 -49.57 21.96 22.71
C ALA A 21 -49.53 20.66 21.86
N LEU A 22 -49.69 19.49 22.50
CA LEU A 22 -49.91 18.20 21.83
C LEU A 22 -51.40 17.98 21.55
N VAL A 23 -51.73 17.30 20.44
CA VAL A 23 -52.74 16.22 20.42
C VAL A 23 -52.24 15.08 19.52
N MET A 24 -52.54 13.85 19.91
CA MET A 24 -52.02 12.61 19.33
C MET A 24 -52.83 12.09 18.12
N LEU A 25 -52.20 11.16 17.40
CA LEU A 25 -52.73 9.90 16.85
C LEU A 25 -52.60 9.74 15.32
N GLY A 26 -51.86 8.72 14.88
CA GLY A 26 -51.61 8.44 13.46
C GLY A 26 -50.53 7.40 13.20
N LEU A 27 -50.53 6.30 13.95
CA LEU A 27 -49.54 5.22 13.80
C LEU A 27 -49.82 4.41 12.51
N ALA A 28 -49.03 4.64 11.46
CA ALA A 28 -49.02 3.80 10.26
C ALA A 28 -47.58 3.31 10.01
N LEU A 29 -47.25 2.11 10.49
CA LEU A 29 -46.00 1.43 10.15
C LEU A 29 -46.00 1.06 8.67
N VAL A 30 -45.21 1.76 7.86
CA VAL A 30 -44.67 1.20 6.60
C VAL A 30 -43.28 0.66 6.92
N GLY A 31 -43.24 -0.61 7.31
CA GLY A 31 -41.99 -1.29 7.65
C GLY A 31 -41.17 -1.62 6.42
N ASN A 32 -40.35 -0.67 5.94
CA ASN A 32 -39.18 -1.01 5.14
C ASN A 32 -38.03 -1.34 6.11
N ALA A 33 -37.79 -2.63 6.29
CA ALA A 33 -36.67 -3.12 7.06
C ALA A 33 -35.37 -2.74 6.35
N ALA A 34 -34.69 -1.70 6.84
CA ALA A 34 -33.28 -1.50 6.56
C ALA A 34 -32.51 -2.65 7.22
N THR A 35 -32.22 -3.71 6.46
CA THR A 35 -31.37 -4.81 6.91
C THR A 35 -29.94 -4.30 7.04
N PRO A 36 -29.35 -4.20 8.25
CA PRO A 36 -27.92 -3.93 8.35
C PRO A 36 -27.17 -5.14 7.81
N SER A 37 -26.46 -4.96 6.70
CA SER A 37 -25.67 -5.99 6.01
C SER A 37 -24.37 -6.36 6.74
N THR A 38 -24.32 -6.18 8.07
CA THR A 38 -23.17 -6.50 8.94
C THR A 38 -23.19 -7.95 9.45
N LEU A 39 -24.27 -8.70 9.19
CA LEU A 39 -24.40 -10.13 9.52
C LEU A 39 -23.76 -11.03 8.45
N ASN A 40 -22.44 -10.94 8.30
CA ASN A 40 -21.54 -12.05 7.92
C ASN A 40 -20.06 -11.61 7.87
N ALA A 41 -19.63 -10.69 8.74
CA ALA A 41 -18.23 -10.65 9.14
C ALA A 41 -17.93 -11.96 9.88
N GLN A 42 -17.38 -12.94 9.16
CA GLN A 42 -17.08 -14.26 9.69
C GLN A 42 -16.07 -14.10 10.81
N THR A 43 -16.53 -14.19 12.06
CA THR A 43 -15.67 -14.11 13.25
C THR A 43 -14.57 -15.15 13.08
N ALA A 44 -13.32 -14.70 13.01
CA ALA A 44 -12.18 -15.60 12.87
C ALA A 44 -12.28 -16.67 13.97
N PRO A 45 -12.32 -17.97 13.62
CA PRO A 45 -12.50 -19.02 14.61
C PRO A 45 -11.40 -18.92 15.66
N ALA A 46 -11.76 -19.15 16.93
CA ALA A 46 -10.82 -19.09 18.03
C ALA A 46 -9.60 -19.96 17.72
N ASN A 47 -8.41 -19.34 17.77
CA ASN A 47 -7.15 -19.94 17.36
C ASN A 47 -6.91 -21.20 18.22
N PRO A 48 -7.01 -22.43 17.68
CA PRO A 48 -7.00 -23.63 18.51
C PRO A 48 -5.67 -23.75 19.27
N SER A 49 -5.77 -24.09 20.55
CA SER A 49 -4.64 -24.14 21.48
C SER A 49 -3.58 -25.20 21.11
N SER A 50 -3.95 -26.15 20.24
CA SER A 50 -3.10 -27.21 19.73
C SER A 50 -3.42 -27.47 18.26
N PHE A 51 -2.42 -27.29 17.40
CA PHE A 51 -2.46 -27.76 16.02
C PHE A 51 -1.61 -29.03 15.90
N THR A 52 -2.24 -30.20 16.07
CA THR A 52 -1.60 -31.46 15.67
C THR A 52 -1.61 -31.54 14.15
N SER A 53 -0.44 -31.52 13.51
CA SER A 53 -0.37 -31.79 12.06
C SER A 53 -0.73 -33.25 11.80
N THR A 54 -1.90 -33.47 11.22
CA THR A 54 -2.39 -34.78 10.78
C THR A 54 -1.98 -35.12 9.34
N VAL A 55 -1.24 -34.25 8.66
CA VAL A 55 -0.75 -34.46 7.29
C VAL A 55 0.77 -34.70 7.33
N PRO A 56 1.25 -35.94 7.08
CA PRO A 56 2.68 -36.23 7.03
C PRO A 56 3.40 -35.31 6.04
N GLY A 57 4.47 -34.64 6.49
CA GLY A 57 5.26 -33.72 5.68
C GLY A 57 4.74 -32.29 5.58
N GLN A 58 3.55 -31.97 6.11
CA GLN A 58 3.12 -30.56 6.22
C GLN A 58 3.30 -30.04 7.64
N VAL A 59 4.16 -29.04 7.78
CA VAL A 59 4.27 -28.23 9.01
C VAL A 59 3.43 -26.98 8.80
N ILE A 60 2.49 -26.69 9.71
CA ILE A 60 1.74 -25.43 9.64
C ILE A 60 2.71 -24.25 9.78
N LEU A 61 2.50 -23.18 9.01
CA LEU A 61 3.45 -22.05 8.94
C LEU A 61 3.81 -21.46 10.31
N ARG A 62 2.86 -21.44 11.24
CA ARG A 62 3.04 -20.93 12.61
C ARG A 62 4.10 -21.68 13.43
N LEU A 63 4.43 -22.92 13.05
CA LEU A 63 5.47 -23.73 13.70
C LEU A 63 6.83 -23.66 12.98
N ILE A 64 6.92 -22.95 11.85
CA ILE A 64 8.22 -22.69 11.20
C ILE A 64 8.92 -21.57 11.98
N PRO A 65 10.12 -21.81 12.55
CA PRO A 65 10.88 -20.75 13.21
C PRO A 65 11.32 -19.72 12.17
N VAL A 66 11.16 -18.43 12.51
CA VAL A 66 11.71 -17.33 11.71
C VAL A 66 13.23 -17.32 11.91
N PRO A 67 14.06 -17.35 10.83
CA PRO A 67 15.50 -17.18 10.94
C PRO A 67 15.83 -15.81 11.52
N GLU A 68 16.68 -15.79 12.54
CA GLU A 68 17.10 -14.58 13.24
C GLU A 68 18.64 -14.53 13.33
N PRO A 69 19.26 -13.33 13.26
CA PRO A 69 20.70 -13.21 13.42
C PRO A 69 21.08 -13.58 14.86
N ALA A 70 22.18 -14.35 15.01
CA ALA A 70 22.60 -14.88 16.32
C ALA A 70 22.89 -13.79 17.37
N ASN A 71 23.21 -12.58 16.92
CA ASN A 71 23.49 -11.39 17.73
C ASN A 71 22.31 -10.39 17.79
N LEU A 72 21.06 -10.82 17.52
CA LEU A 72 19.88 -9.94 17.60
C LEU A 72 19.76 -9.24 18.98
N GLY A 73 20.14 -9.93 20.06
CA GLY A 73 20.12 -9.40 21.42
C GLY A 73 21.08 -8.25 21.70
N ASP A 74 22.10 -8.04 20.85
CA ASP A 74 23.03 -6.91 20.98
C ASP A 74 22.36 -5.58 20.57
N PHE A 75 21.28 -5.66 19.79
CA PHE A 75 20.56 -4.49 19.24
C PHE A 75 19.11 -4.38 19.73
N VAL A 76 18.47 -5.49 20.11
CA VAL A 76 17.05 -5.56 20.49
C VAL A 76 16.91 -5.98 21.94
N LEU A 77 16.73 -5.00 22.82
CA LEU A 77 16.55 -5.20 24.26
C LEU A 77 15.31 -6.03 24.61
N ASP A 78 14.17 -5.75 23.96
CA ASP A 78 12.92 -6.48 24.11
C ASP A 78 12.31 -6.81 22.74
N LYS A 79 12.41 -8.08 22.37
CA LYS A 79 11.87 -8.62 21.12
C LYS A 79 10.34 -8.55 21.06
N SER A 80 9.64 -8.68 22.19
CA SER A 80 8.18 -8.60 22.24
C SER A 80 7.68 -7.17 21.97
N VAL A 81 8.41 -6.16 22.44
CA VAL A 81 8.15 -4.75 22.15
C VAL A 81 8.53 -4.43 20.70
N ALA A 82 9.67 -4.91 20.21
CA ALA A 82 10.07 -4.72 18.81
C ALA A 82 9.05 -5.31 17.82
N ILE A 83 8.47 -6.48 18.11
CA ILE A 83 7.38 -7.07 17.32
C ILE A 83 6.11 -6.21 17.35
N GLN A 84 5.77 -5.59 18.49
CA GLN A 84 4.62 -4.69 18.60
C GLN A 84 4.84 -3.39 17.81
N LEU A 85 6.04 -2.80 17.91
CA LEU A 85 6.43 -1.62 17.14
C LEU A 85 6.41 -1.89 15.63
N GLY A 86 6.97 -3.03 15.18
CA GLY A 86 6.93 -3.42 13.77
C GLY A 86 5.50 -3.62 13.24
N LYS A 87 4.58 -4.13 14.06
CA LYS A 87 3.16 -4.22 13.72
C LYS A 87 2.48 -2.85 13.62
N ALA A 88 2.88 -1.87 14.44
CA ALA A 88 2.37 -0.50 14.32
C ALA A 88 2.88 0.15 13.03
N PHE A 89 4.21 0.12 12.78
CA PHE A 89 4.81 0.69 11.57
C PHE A 89 4.32 0.05 10.27
N PHE A 90 3.90 -1.22 10.27
CA PHE A 90 3.29 -1.85 9.09
C PHE A 90 2.03 -1.11 8.60
N TRP A 91 1.32 -0.40 9.49
CA TRP A 91 0.13 0.40 9.19
C TRP A 91 0.36 1.91 9.28
N ASP A 92 1.60 2.38 9.49
CA ASP A 92 1.88 3.81 9.66
C ASP A 92 2.10 4.49 8.31
N GLU A 93 1.13 5.32 7.90
CA GLU A 93 1.17 6.06 6.64
C GLU A 93 2.23 7.17 6.65
N GLN A 94 2.69 7.62 7.83
CA GLN A 94 3.78 8.61 7.97
C GLN A 94 5.15 8.02 7.64
N ALA A 95 5.28 6.69 7.55
CA ALA A 95 6.47 6.04 7.01
C ALA A 95 6.54 6.12 5.47
N GLY A 96 5.45 6.50 4.81
CA GLY A 96 5.38 6.75 3.37
C GLY A 96 5.71 8.20 3.02
N SER A 97 6.38 8.42 1.88
CA SER A 97 6.80 9.74 1.40
C SER A 97 5.65 10.72 1.09
N ASP A 98 4.40 10.24 1.07
CA ASP A 98 3.21 11.03 0.75
C ASP A 98 2.15 11.02 1.87
N GLY A 99 2.48 10.50 3.05
CA GLY A 99 1.58 10.46 4.20
C GLY A 99 0.28 9.68 3.97
N SER A 100 0.22 8.84 2.93
CA SER A 100 -0.99 8.13 2.50
C SER A 100 -0.79 6.62 2.28
N GLN A 101 0.46 6.15 2.24
CA GLN A 101 0.81 4.80 1.81
C GLN A 101 1.67 4.11 2.87
N ALA A 102 1.06 3.19 3.61
CA ALA A 102 1.75 2.28 4.53
C ALA A 102 2.17 0.97 3.82
N CYS A 103 2.90 0.10 4.52
CA CYS A 103 3.17 -1.27 4.05
C CYS A 103 1.86 -2.04 3.84
N ALA A 104 0.92 -1.91 4.80
CA ALA A 104 -0.37 -2.55 4.77
C ALA A 104 -1.22 -2.17 3.56
N SER A 105 -1.14 -0.93 3.06
CA SER A 105 -1.96 -0.45 1.95
C SER A 105 -1.75 -1.24 0.65
N CYS A 106 -0.62 -1.97 0.51
CA CYS A 106 -0.40 -2.99 -0.52
C CYS A 106 -0.41 -4.44 -0.01
N HIS A 107 -0.18 -4.70 1.28
CA HIS A 107 0.07 -6.05 1.80
C HIS A 107 -1.00 -6.58 2.79
N PHE A 108 -2.11 -5.88 3.03
CA PHE A 108 -3.09 -6.28 4.06
C PHE A 108 -3.85 -7.59 3.75
N ALA A 109 -4.23 -7.83 2.49
CA ALA A 109 -5.10 -8.93 2.11
C ALA A 109 -4.30 -10.10 1.52
N ALA A 110 -4.21 -11.21 2.26
CA ALA A 110 -3.36 -12.34 1.92
C ALA A 110 -1.89 -11.97 1.61
N GLY A 111 -1.42 -10.82 2.10
CA GLY A 111 -0.08 -10.33 1.86
C GLY A 111 0.14 -9.60 0.52
N ALA A 112 -0.84 -9.48 -0.36
CA ALA A 112 -0.69 -8.96 -1.72
C ALA A 112 -1.70 -7.84 -2.03
N ASP A 113 -1.48 -7.11 -3.12
CA ASP A 113 -2.26 -5.92 -3.43
C ASP A 113 -3.51 -6.28 -4.24
N VAL A 114 -4.61 -6.44 -3.49
CA VAL A 114 -5.94 -6.81 -4.01
C VAL A 114 -6.76 -5.64 -4.55
N ARG A 115 -6.20 -4.42 -4.60
CA ARG A 115 -6.88 -3.30 -5.24
C ARG A 115 -7.07 -3.60 -6.72
N THR A 116 -8.15 -3.08 -7.31
CA THR A 116 -8.47 -3.24 -8.75
C THR A 116 -8.34 -1.93 -9.54
N ARG A 117 -8.30 -0.78 -8.84
CA ARG A 117 -8.20 0.54 -9.46
C ARG A 117 -6.76 1.02 -9.48
N ASN A 118 -6.32 1.56 -10.62
CA ASN A 118 -4.98 2.09 -10.85
C ASN A 118 -3.88 1.04 -10.63
N GLN A 119 -4.03 -0.12 -11.27
CA GLN A 119 -3.12 -1.27 -11.14
C GLN A 119 -2.49 -1.69 -12.47
N VAL A 120 -2.70 -0.96 -13.57
CA VAL A 120 -2.01 -1.21 -14.85
C VAL A 120 -0.72 -0.40 -14.91
N ASN A 121 0.40 -1.06 -15.15
CA ASN A 121 1.66 -0.47 -15.57
C ASN A 121 1.81 -0.69 -17.09
N PRO A 122 2.09 0.34 -17.90
CA PRO A 122 2.06 0.28 -19.37
C PRO A 122 3.35 -0.30 -19.98
N GLY A 123 3.82 -1.41 -19.41
CA GLY A 123 4.96 -2.18 -19.90
C GLY A 123 6.25 -1.37 -20.10
N LYS A 124 6.95 -1.71 -21.17
CA LYS A 124 8.24 -1.14 -21.56
C LYS A 124 8.09 0.00 -22.57
N ASP A 125 7.07 -0.04 -23.41
CA ASP A 125 6.83 0.99 -24.43
C ASP A 125 6.09 2.23 -23.88
N SER A 126 5.57 2.14 -22.65
CA SER A 126 4.78 3.17 -21.96
C SER A 126 3.40 3.45 -22.60
N VAL A 127 2.86 2.48 -23.35
CA VAL A 127 1.54 2.56 -23.98
C VAL A 127 0.60 1.54 -23.33
N PHE A 128 -0.42 2.03 -22.63
CA PHE A 128 -1.50 1.18 -22.09
C PHE A 128 -2.22 0.46 -23.23
N GLN A 129 -2.17 -0.86 -23.22
CA GLN A 129 -2.89 -1.71 -24.16
C GLN A 129 -4.15 -2.30 -23.51
N ILE A 130 -4.17 -2.40 -22.18
CA ILE A 130 -5.37 -2.65 -21.36
C ILE A 130 -5.73 -1.44 -20.48
N GLY A 131 -7.01 -1.08 -20.48
CA GLY A 131 -7.52 0.05 -19.70
C GLY A 131 -6.83 1.38 -20.05
N HIS A 132 -6.44 2.12 -18.99
CA HIS A 132 -5.80 3.44 -19.04
C HIS A 132 -5.31 3.82 -17.61
N PRO A 133 -4.57 4.92 -17.40
CA PRO A 133 -4.24 5.40 -16.05
C PRO A 133 -5.49 5.53 -15.18
N ASN A 134 -5.40 5.09 -13.91
CA ASN A 134 -6.51 5.14 -12.94
C ASN A 134 -7.81 4.39 -13.35
N SER A 135 -7.74 3.52 -14.37
CA SER A 135 -8.81 2.58 -14.72
C SER A 135 -9.08 1.57 -13.61
N THR A 136 -10.22 0.87 -13.69
CA THR A 136 -10.59 -0.21 -12.76
C THR A 136 -10.64 -1.53 -13.52
N LEU A 137 -9.81 -2.48 -13.11
CA LEU A 137 -9.71 -3.80 -13.72
C LEU A 137 -11.01 -4.60 -13.59
N SER A 138 -11.28 -5.39 -14.62
CA SER A 138 -12.38 -6.33 -14.74
C SER A 138 -11.85 -7.73 -15.10
N ALA A 139 -12.72 -8.74 -15.10
CA ALA A 139 -12.35 -10.07 -15.58
C ALA A 139 -12.11 -10.12 -17.10
N ALA A 140 -12.56 -9.11 -17.86
CA ALA A 140 -12.38 -9.05 -19.32
C ALA A 140 -10.97 -8.60 -19.74
N ASP A 141 -10.23 -7.95 -18.84
CA ASP A 141 -8.84 -7.51 -19.05
C ASP A 141 -7.82 -8.68 -18.92
N PHE A 142 -8.29 -9.91 -18.70
CA PHE A 142 -7.47 -11.10 -18.50
C PHE A 142 -7.84 -12.24 -19.46
N PRO A 143 -6.88 -13.14 -19.79
CA PRO A 143 -5.47 -13.06 -19.43
C PRO A 143 -4.70 -12.07 -20.32
N LEU A 144 -3.62 -11.51 -19.77
CA LEU A 144 -2.70 -10.60 -20.49
C LEU A 144 -2.06 -11.30 -21.70
N HIS A 145 -1.65 -12.56 -21.51
CA HIS A 145 -1.21 -13.45 -22.59
C HIS A 145 -2.28 -14.51 -22.82
N LYS A 146 -2.90 -14.53 -24.01
CA LYS A 146 -4.03 -15.40 -24.33
C LYS A 146 -3.70 -16.36 -25.46
N LEU A 147 -3.72 -17.65 -25.18
CA LEU A 147 -3.58 -18.72 -26.16
C LEU A 147 -4.95 -19.23 -26.63
N ALA A 148 -5.01 -19.79 -27.84
CA ALA A 148 -6.19 -20.48 -28.38
C ALA A 148 -6.49 -21.78 -27.62
N ASP A 149 -5.46 -22.44 -27.11
CA ASP A 149 -5.54 -23.50 -26.11
C ASP A 149 -4.58 -23.14 -24.95
N PRO A 150 -5.10 -22.79 -23.75
CA PRO A 150 -4.26 -22.43 -22.61
C PRO A 150 -3.51 -23.63 -21.99
N ALA A 151 -3.85 -24.87 -22.34
CA ALA A 151 -3.13 -26.06 -21.88
C ALA A 151 -1.85 -26.34 -22.72
N THR A 152 -1.75 -25.76 -23.91
CA THR A 152 -0.67 -26.03 -24.87
C THR A 152 0.15 -24.77 -25.11
N ALA A 153 1.32 -24.67 -24.49
CA ALA A 153 2.19 -23.48 -24.56
C ALA A 153 2.67 -23.10 -25.98
N SER A 154 2.60 -24.02 -26.94
CA SER A 154 2.89 -23.77 -28.37
C SER A 154 1.64 -23.47 -29.21
N SER A 155 0.48 -23.24 -28.58
CA SER A 155 -0.76 -22.90 -29.26
C SER A 155 -0.71 -21.47 -29.84
N THR A 156 -1.62 -21.15 -30.74
CA THR A 156 -1.69 -19.82 -31.36
C THR A 156 -1.99 -18.75 -30.31
N VAL A 157 -1.17 -17.70 -30.26
CA VAL A 157 -1.43 -16.50 -29.45
C VAL A 157 -2.59 -15.74 -30.09
N LEU A 158 -3.67 -15.51 -29.34
CA LEU A 158 -4.84 -14.75 -29.73
C LEU A 158 -4.73 -13.26 -29.37
N SER A 159 -4.10 -12.96 -28.23
CA SER A 159 -3.76 -11.61 -27.80
C SER A 159 -2.58 -11.65 -26.83
N ASP A 160 -1.77 -10.61 -26.85
CA ASP A 160 -0.62 -10.42 -25.96
C ASP A 160 -0.47 -8.93 -25.65
N THR A 161 0.06 -8.61 -24.48
CA THR A 161 0.33 -7.24 -24.02
C THR A 161 1.55 -7.27 -23.10
N ASP A 162 2.39 -6.23 -23.15
CA ASP A 162 3.50 -6.08 -22.19
C ASP A 162 3.10 -5.26 -20.94
N ASP A 163 1.82 -4.84 -20.85
CA ASP A 163 1.24 -4.27 -19.64
C ASP A 163 1.38 -5.25 -18.46
N VAL A 164 1.66 -4.71 -17.28
CA VAL A 164 1.83 -5.49 -16.06
C VAL A 164 0.78 -5.06 -15.04
N ILE A 165 0.07 -6.03 -14.45
CA ILE A 165 -0.75 -5.74 -13.27
C ILE A 165 0.17 -5.58 -12.05
N GLY A 166 0.31 -4.33 -11.66
CA GLY A 166 1.19 -3.85 -10.61
C GLY A 166 0.46 -3.38 -9.37
N SER A 167 1.23 -2.86 -8.43
CA SER A 167 0.71 -2.11 -7.29
C SER A 167 0.75 -0.62 -7.57
N GLN A 168 -0.29 0.10 -7.16
CA GLN A 168 -0.28 1.56 -7.13
C GLN A 168 0.88 2.06 -6.26
N GLY A 169 1.68 2.96 -6.83
CA GLY A 169 2.76 3.69 -6.18
C GLY A 169 2.40 5.14 -5.89
N VAL A 170 3.37 6.04 -6.06
CA VAL A 170 3.24 7.49 -5.81
C VAL A 170 2.94 8.28 -7.09
N LEU A 171 2.48 9.52 -6.93
CA LEU A 171 2.51 10.53 -8.00
C LEU A 171 3.96 10.82 -8.42
N ASP A 172 4.20 11.24 -9.66
CA ASP A 172 5.54 11.68 -10.05
C ASP A 172 5.89 13.01 -9.38
N ARG A 173 7.00 13.04 -8.65
CA ARG A 173 7.43 14.22 -7.90
C ARG A 173 8.95 14.28 -7.81
N THR A 174 9.49 15.50 -7.89
CA THR A 174 10.89 15.77 -7.57
C THR A 174 11.02 16.06 -6.08
N PHE A 175 11.91 15.34 -5.39
CA PHE A 175 12.26 15.61 -4.00
C PHE A 175 13.04 16.92 -3.89
N GLY A 176 12.56 17.84 -3.06
CA GLY A 176 13.20 19.13 -2.79
C GLY A 176 14.13 19.05 -1.57
N SER A 177 15.34 19.60 -1.69
CA SER A 177 16.26 19.70 -0.55
C SER A 177 15.82 20.79 0.42
N GLY A 178 15.83 20.48 1.71
CA GLY A 178 15.55 21.45 2.78
C GLY A 178 15.47 20.78 4.14
N SER A 179 16.22 21.30 5.11
CA SER A 179 16.14 20.86 6.50
C SER A 179 14.76 21.15 7.08
N THR A 180 14.23 20.15 7.81
CA THR A 180 12.86 20.07 8.36
C THR A 180 11.72 20.20 7.33
N PRO A 181 10.84 19.18 7.24
CA PRO A 181 9.51 19.36 6.67
C PRO A 181 8.73 20.46 7.41
N ALA A 182 7.88 21.19 6.69
CA ALA A 182 6.85 22.02 7.34
C ALA A 182 5.72 21.17 7.96
N ASP A 183 5.60 19.93 7.50
CA ASP A 183 4.74 18.87 8.00
C ASP A 183 5.59 17.59 8.08
N PRO A 184 5.86 17.03 9.27
CA PRO A 184 6.75 15.86 9.42
C PRO A 184 6.17 14.55 8.83
N SER A 185 4.93 14.55 8.34
CA SER A 185 4.27 13.37 7.78
C SER A 185 4.48 13.15 6.27
N VAL A 186 5.10 14.10 5.55
CA VAL A 186 5.26 14.03 4.08
C VAL A 186 6.62 14.54 3.62
N ASP A 187 7.16 13.94 2.54
CA ASP A 187 8.36 14.45 1.89
C ASP A 187 8.09 15.79 1.17
N ARG A 188 9.05 16.70 1.24
CA ARG A 188 8.99 18.01 0.59
C ARG A 188 9.20 17.88 -0.92
N CYS A 189 8.16 17.55 -1.66
CA CYS A 189 8.26 17.26 -3.09
C CYS A 189 7.42 18.21 -3.97
N THR A 190 7.90 18.49 -5.18
CA THR A 190 7.15 19.22 -6.21
C THR A 190 6.60 18.23 -7.24
N LEU A 191 5.30 18.31 -7.55
CA LEU A 191 4.66 17.49 -8.59
C LEU A 191 5.33 17.72 -9.95
N VAL A 192 5.55 16.63 -10.70
CA VAL A 192 6.06 16.63 -12.06
C VAL A 192 4.94 16.13 -12.97
N ALA A 193 4.62 16.88 -14.03
CA ALA A 193 3.59 16.48 -14.98
C ALA A 193 3.97 15.16 -15.67
N ASP A 194 3.11 14.15 -15.55
CA ASP A 194 3.38 12.81 -16.06
C ASP A 194 2.64 12.59 -17.39
N PRO A 195 3.35 12.52 -18.54
CA PRO A 195 2.72 12.34 -19.84
C PRO A 195 2.06 10.95 -20.02
N VAL A 196 2.41 9.97 -19.17
CA VAL A 196 1.92 8.60 -19.20
C VAL A 196 0.82 8.39 -18.16
N PHE A 197 1.06 8.78 -16.92
CA PHE A 197 0.11 8.61 -15.80
C PHE A 197 -0.66 9.91 -15.52
N ASN A 198 -1.48 10.36 -16.48
CA ASN A 198 -2.47 11.42 -16.26
C ASN A 198 -3.86 11.03 -16.80
N VAL A 199 -4.90 11.69 -16.29
CA VAL A 199 -6.27 11.58 -16.80
C VAL A 199 -6.81 12.99 -17.04
N GLY A 200 -6.96 13.36 -18.32
CA GLY A 200 -7.42 14.70 -18.69
C GLY A 200 -6.45 15.82 -18.29
N GLY A 201 -5.14 15.53 -18.25
CA GLY A 201 -4.12 16.48 -17.81
C GLY A 201 -3.97 16.60 -16.29
N LEU A 202 -4.66 15.78 -15.50
CA LEU A 202 -4.45 15.65 -14.05
C LEU A 202 -3.60 14.40 -13.78
N ASP A 203 -2.44 14.57 -13.15
CA ASP A 203 -1.55 13.47 -12.81
C ASP A 203 -2.23 12.47 -11.85
N VAL A 204 -1.98 11.19 -12.07
CA VAL A 204 -2.44 10.09 -11.21
C VAL A 204 -1.24 9.26 -10.75
N ARG A 205 -1.43 8.47 -9.69
CA ARG A 205 -0.35 7.65 -9.12
C ARG A 205 0.19 6.68 -10.17
N ARG A 206 1.52 6.60 -10.29
CA ARG A 206 2.20 5.57 -11.07
C ARG A 206 1.87 4.17 -10.56
N VAL A 207 2.14 3.17 -11.37
CA VAL A 207 2.00 1.75 -11.02
C VAL A 207 3.34 1.05 -11.18
N THR A 208 3.71 0.19 -10.23
CA THR A 208 4.94 -0.60 -10.28
C THR A 208 4.87 -1.68 -11.36
N GLY A 209 6.00 -2.05 -11.98
CA GLY A 209 6.07 -3.18 -12.92
C GLY A 209 5.99 -4.58 -12.27
N ARG A 210 5.26 -4.71 -11.14
CA ARG A 210 4.97 -5.96 -10.39
C ARG A 210 3.99 -5.66 -9.25
N ASN A 211 2.99 -6.52 -9.03
CA ASN A 211 2.13 -6.48 -7.83
C ASN A 211 2.93 -6.85 -6.56
N ALA A 212 2.55 -6.29 -5.42
CA ALA A 212 3.15 -6.57 -4.11
C ALA A 212 3.16 -8.10 -3.80
N PRO A 213 4.34 -8.71 -3.53
CA PRO A 213 4.42 -10.15 -3.26
C PRO A 213 3.79 -10.49 -1.91
N THR A 214 3.20 -11.68 -1.81
CA THR A 214 2.58 -12.15 -0.57
C THR A 214 3.58 -12.24 0.59
N VAL A 215 3.18 -11.73 1.76
CA VAL A 215 3.89 -11.94 3.04
C VAL A 215 3.65 -13.34 3.63
N ILE A 216 2.68 -14.10 3.10
CA ILE A 216 2.48 -15.52 3.44
C ILE A 216 3.65 -16.30 2.81
N ASN A 217 4.17 -17.30 3.50
CA ASN A 217 5.36 -18.06 3.09
C ASN A 217 6.65 -17.23 2.98
N ALA A 218 6.71 -15.98 3.48
CA ALA A 218 7.89 -15.11 3.37
C ALA A 218 9.19 -15.77 3.89
N VAL A 219 9.11 -16.65 4.89
CA VAL A 219 10.24 -17.45 5.42
C VAL A 219 10.91 -18.37 4.39
N PHE A 220 10.24 -18.67 3.28
CA PHE A 220 10.77 -19.46 2.16
C PHE A 220 11.16 -18.59 0.95
N ASN A 221 10.86 -17.29 0.97
CA ASN A 221 11.00 -16.38 -0.16
C ASN A 221 12.36 -15.64 -0.16
N PHE A 222 13.46 -16.40 -0.20
CA PHE A 222 14.83 -15.85 -0.26
C PHE A 222 15.12 -15.01 -1.50
N ARG A 223 14.33 -15.14 -2.58
CA ARG A 223 14.45 -14.27 -3.76
C ARG A 223 13.05 -13.91 -4.23
N ASN A 224 12.59 -12.70 -3.89
CA ASN A 224 11.38 -12.12 -4.49
C ASN A 224 11.67 -11.43 -5.84
N PHE A 225 12.93 -11.03 -6.03
CA PHE A 225 13.41 -10.27 -7.19
C PHE A 225 14.36 -11.14 -8.04
N TRP A 226 13.78 -12.04 -8.83
CA TRP A 226 14.53 -12.96 -9.70
C TRP A 226 15.30 -12.25 -10.83
N ASP A 227 14.88 -11.04 -11.18
CA ASP A 227 15.58 -10.10 -12.05
C ASP A 227 16.78 -9.41 -11.37
N GLY A 228 17.03 -9.70 -10.09
CA GLY A 228 18.24 -9.32 -9.39
C GLY A 228 18.26 -7.90 -8.80
N ARG A 229 17.13 -7.16 -8.84
CA ARG A 229 17.04 -5.78 -8.32
C ARG A 229 17.20 -5.66 -6.79
N ALA A 230 17.17 -6.78 -6.06
CA ALA A 230 17.57 -6.84 -4.66
C ALA A 230 18.14 -8.23 -4.30
N ASN A 231 18.85 -8.29 -3.18
CA ASN A 231 19.38 -9.49 -2.54
C ASN A 231 18.66 -9.76 -1.20
N ASP A 232 18.71 -10.99 -0.70
CA ASP A 232 18.23 -11.38 0.63
C ASP A 232 19.07 -10.82 1.78
N THR A 233 20.35 -10.55 1.53
CA THR A 233 21.25 -9.89 2.49
C THR A 233 21.31 -8.40 2.18
N PHE A 234 20.89 -7.55 3.13
CA PHE A 234 21.12 -6.11 3.04
C PHE A 234 22.57 -5.78 3.44
N ASN A 235 23.28 -4.97 2.65
CA ASN A 235 24.68 -4.59 2.91
C ASN A 235 24.83 -3.32 3.78
N GLY A 236 23.73 -2.79 4.32
CA GLY A 236 23.73 -1.57 5.12
C GLY A 236 23.68 -0.27 4.30
N VAL A 237 23.76 -0.33 2.96
CA VAL A 237 23.81 0.84 2.08
C VAL A 237 22.73 0.79 1.00
N ASN A 238 22.54 -0.35 0.35
CA ASN A 238 21.69 -0.51 -0.82
C ASN A 238 21.16 -1.96 -0.95
N PRO A 239 20.18 -2.24 -1.83
CA PRO A 239 19.52 -3.56 -1.87
C PRO A 239 20.35 -4.65 -2.55
N PHE A 240 21.55 -4.37 -3.08
CA PHE A 240 22.32 -5.35 -3.85
C PHE A 240 23.10 -6.36 -2.99
N GLY A 241 23.20 -6.14 -1.68
CA GLY A 241 23.87 -7.06 -0.76
C GLY A 241 25.35 -7.23 -1.12
N PRO A 242 25.92 -8.45 -0.99
CA PRO A 242 27.31 -8.75 -1.34
C PRO A 242 27.69 -8.53 -2.82
N ARG A 243 26.75 -8.16 -3.70
CA ARG A 243 27.04 -7.83 -5.10
C ARG A 243 27.65 -6.45 -5.28
N ASP A 244 27.41 -5.53 -4.33
CA ASP A 244 28.14 -4.26 -4.29
C ASP A 244 29.33 -4.39 -3.33
N THR A 245 30.51 -4.55 -3.91
CA THR A 245 31.77 -4.66 -3.17
C THR A 245 32.24 -3.35 -2.54
N ASN A 246 31.60 -2.22 -2.89
CA ASN A 246 31.95 -0.89 -2.38
C ASN A 246 30.99 -0.41 -1.27
N ALA A 247 29.98 -1.21 -0.92
CA ALA A 247 29.05 -0.91 0.16
C ALA A 247 29.74 -1.05 1.52
N HIS A 248 29.88 0.07 2.24
CA HIS A 248 30.52 0.13 3.55
C HIS A 248 29.68 0.94 4.54
N VAL A 249 29.53 0.43 5.75
CA VAL A 249 28.88 1.14 6.87
C VAL A 249 29.97 1.68 7.80
N TRP A 250 29.92 2.98 8.08
CA TRP A 250 30.87 3.62 8.98
C TRP A 250 30.50 3.38 10.44
N LYS A 251 31.38 2.71 11.19
CA LYS A 251 31.29 2.63 12.66
C LYS A 251 31.98 3.85 13.27
N LEU A 252 31.24 4.65 14.03
CA LEU A 252 31.84 5.66 14.90
C LEU A 252 32.60 4.93 16.02
N LEU A 253 33.89 5.18 16.13
CA LEU A 253 34.70 4.74 17.26
C LEU A 253 34.74 5.88 18.28
N GLU A 254 34.18 5.66 19.47
CA GLU A 254 34.32 6.63 20.55
C GLU A 254 35.79 6.71 21.02
N PRO A 255 36.26 7.89 21.47
CA PRO A 255 37.62 8.05 21.99
C PRO A 255 37.86 7.13 23.20
N GLY A 256 38.58 6.03 22.99
CA GLY A 256 38.92 5.05 24.04
C GLY A 256 38.65 3.60 23.68
N PHE A 257 37.84 3.30 22.66
CA PHE A 257 37.65 1.92 22.18
C PHE A 257 38.66 1.57 21.08
N SER A 258 39.74 0.87 21.43
CA SER A 258 40.64 0.25 20.45
C SER A 258 39.91 -0.90 19.74
N GLY A 259 39.41 -0.64 18.54
CA GLY A 259 38.67 -1.63 17.77
C GLY A 259 39.58 -2.69 17.15
N ASP A 260 39.44 -3.93 17.61
CA ASP A 260 39.69 -5.07 16.73
C ASP A 260 38.56 -5.17 15.69
N ARG A 261 38.93 -5.54 14.47
CA ARG A 261 38.07 -5.49 13.29
C ARG A 261 37.10 -6.67 13.28
N ALA A 262 35.88 -6.42 12.82
CA ALA A 262 34.93 -7.42 12.34
C ALA A 262 34.84 -7.30 10.81
#